data_AF-A0A1I5FNF9-F1
#
_entry.id   AF-A0A1I5FNF9-F1
#
_cell.length_a   1.000
_cell.length_b   1.000
_cell.length_c   1.000
_cell.angle_alpha   90.00
_cell.angle_beta   90.00
_cell.angle_gamma   90.00
#
_symmetry.space_group_name_H-M   'P 1'
#
loop_
_entity.id
_entity.type
_entity.pdbx_description
1 polymer ?
#
loop_
_entity_poly.entity_id
_entity_poly.type
_entity_poly.pdbx_seq_one_letter_code
_entity_poly.pdbx_strand_id
1 'polypeptide(L)'
;MTLQQDSVPTPTGEDGRVSRPMTGEEYVESLRDGREVYLHGEKVDDVTTHPAFRNAVRMTARLYDALHDPDKQDKLTVPTDTRSAGLTHPFFRTPHSVEDLKADQTAIAEWARMTYGFMGRSPDYKASFL
;
A
#
# COMPACT_ATOMS: atom_id res chain seq x y z
N MET A 1 8.45 -17.67 25.45
CA MET A 1 9.18 -18.24 24.31
C MET A 1 8.93 -17.29 23.15
N THR A 2 9.81 -16.30 23.00
CA THR A 2 9.64 -15.19 22.06
C THR A 2 9.92 -15.73 20.67
N LEU A 3 8.90 -15.90 19.84
CA LEU A 3 9.07 -16.23 18.43
C LEU A 3 9.62 -14.98 17.75
N GLN A 4 10.89 -15.03 17.40
CA GLN A 4 11.53 -14.05 16.53
C GLN A 4 10.93 -14.28 15.14
N GLN A 5 9.96 -13.45 14.75
CA GLN A 5 9.36 -13.48 13.42
C GLN A 5 10.40 -12.93 12.44
N ASP A 6 10.84 -13.80 11.53
CA ASP A 6 11.67 -13.41 10.39
C ASP A 6 10.83 -12.49 9.50
N SER A 7 11.11 -11.18 9.56
CA SER A 7 10.48 -10.18 8.71
C SER A 7 10.85 -10.43 7.26
N VAL A 8 9.89 -10.35 6.34
CA VAL A 8 10.15 -10.39 4.89
C VAL A 8 11.19 -9.32 4.54
N PRO A 9 12.33 -9.67 3.92
CA PRO A 9 13.38 -8.71 3.62
C PRO A 9 12.89 -7.67 2.62
N THR A 10 12.93 -6.38 3.01
CA THR A 10 12.56 -5.27 2.15
C THR A 10 13.47 -5.24 0.91
N PRO A 11 12.91 -5.26 -0.31
CA PRO A 11 13.72 -5.21 -1.53
C PRO A 11 14.47 -3.89 -1.58
N THR A 12 15.77 -4.02 -1.76
CA THR A 12 16.72 -2.92 -1.76
C THR A 12 17.34 -2.84 -3.16
N GLY A 13 17.33 -1.66 -3.78
CA GLY A 13 17.97 -1.41 -5.06
C GLY A 13 19.50 -1.44 -4.94
N GLU A 14 20.20 -1.33 -6.08
CA GLU A 14 21.67 -1.31 -6.15
C GLU A 14 22.31 -0.20 -5.30
N ASP A 15 21.55 0.85 -4.98
CA ASP A 15 21.94 1.99 -4.16
C ASP A 15 21.70 1.80 -2.65
N GLY A 16 21.24 0.62 -2.22
CA GLY A 16 20.94 0.36 -0.82
C GLY A 16 19.60 0.94 -0.34
N ARG A 17 18.75 1.47 -1.23
CA ARG A 17 17.45 2.07 -0.87
C ARG A 17 16.27 1.21 -1.30
N VAL A 18 15.14 1.37 -0.64
CA VAL A 18 13.90 0.65 -0.97
C VAL A 18 13.47 0.98 -2.41
N SER A 19 13.28 -0.06 -3.23
CA SER A 19 13.06 0.08 -4.68
C SER A 19 11.60 -0.07 -5.11
N ARG A 20 10.72 -0.54 -4.24
CA ARG A 20 9.29 -0.68 -4.53
C ARG A 20 8.43 -0.50 -3.28
N PRO A 21 7.12 -0.20 -3.44
CA PRO A 21 6.17 -0.25 -2.34
C PRO A 21 6.00 -1.68 -1.82
N MET A 22 5.34 -1.83 -0.68
CA MET A 22 4.99 -3.15 -0.13
C MET A 22 4.15 -3.95 -1.14
N THR A 23 4.31 -5.28 -1.12
CA THR A 23 3.32 -6.23 -1.64
C THR A 23 2.13 -6.33 -0.68
N GLY A 24 1.06 -6.98 -1.10
CA GLY A 24 -0.07 -7.28 -0.22
C GLY A 24 0.33 -8.13 0.99
N GLU A 25 1.23 -9.09 0.81
CA GLU A 25 1.76 -9.94 1.89
C GLU A 25 2.57 -9.13 2.90
N GLU A 26 3.51 -8.30 2.43
CA GLU A 26 4.30 -7.40 3.29
C GLU A 26 3.41 -6.40 4.02
N TYR A 27 2.38 -5.86 3.37
CA TYR A 27 1.38 -5.01 4.01
C TYR A 27 0.65 -5.75 5.14
N VAL A 28 0.17 -6.98 4.90
CA VAL A 28 -0.50 -7.77 5.94
C VAL A 28 0.43 -8.05 7.11
N GLU A 29 1.67 -8.44 6.85
CA GLU A 29 2.66 -8.70 7.92
C GLU A 29 2.95 -7.42 8.73
N SER A 30 3.04 -6.26 8.08
CA SER A 30 3.25 -4.98 8.76
C SER A 30 2.17 -4.62 9.78
N LEU A 31 0.99 -5.25 9.71
CA LEU A 31 -0.09 -5.04 10.67
C LEU A 31 0.04 -5.87 11.95
N ARG A 32 0.99 -6.82 12.01
CA ARG A 32 1.25 -7.69 13.17
C ARG A 32 2.29 -7.07 14.11
N ASP A 33 2.02 -5.86 14.54
CA ASP A 33 2.97 -4.98 15.25
C ASP A 33 2.67 -4.78 16.74
N GLY A 34 1.67 -5.49 17.28
CA GLY A 34 1.23 -5.33 18.67
C GLY A 34 0.36 -4.11 18.93
N ARG A 35 -0.20 -3.47 17.88
CA ARG A 35 -1.18 -2.38 18.01
C ARG A 35 -2.34 -2.72 18.94
N GLU A 36 -2.85 -1.70 19.62
CA GLU A 36 -4.01 -1.84 20.50
C GLU A 36 -5.28 -1.38 19.79
N VAL A 37 -6.10 -2.36 19.39
CA VAL A 37 -7.41 -2.14 18.79
C VAL A 37 -8.46 -2.76 19.70
N TYR A 38 -9.52 -2.01 20.01
CA TYR A 38 -10.62 -2.49 20.85
C TYR A 38 -11.92 -2.51 20.04
N LEU A 39 -12.69 -3.59 20.16
CA LEU A 39 -13.98 -3.75 19.52
C LEU A 39 -14.92 -4.56 20.42
N HIS A 40 -16.16 -4.08 20.58
CA HIS A 40 -17.16 -4.72 21.45
C HIS A 40 -16.69 -4.97 22.91
N GLY A 41 -15.83 -4.08 23.43
CA GLY A 41 -15.31 -4.17 24.81
C GLY A 41 -14.07 -5.05 24.97
N GLU A 42 -13.66 -5.75 23.92
CA GLU A 42 -12.51 -6.67 23.94
C GLU A 42 -11.33 -6.10 23.14
N LYS A 43 -10.11 -6.45 23.54
CA LYS A 43 -8.90 -6.18 22.75
C LYS A 43 -8.83 -7.18 21.60
N VAL A 44 -8.54 -6.69 20.40
CA VAL A 44 -8.33 -7.49 19.20
C VAL A 44 -6.88 -7.92 19.15
N ASP A 45 -6.62 -9.23 19.25
CA ASP A 45 -5.26 -9.77 19.26
C ASP A 45 -4.54 -9.60 17.91
N ASP A 46 -5.24 -9.81 16.79
CA ASP A 46 -4.69 -9.73 15.43
C ASP A 46 -5.73 -9.24 14.43
N VAL A 47 -5.54 -8.02 13.93
CA VAL A 47 -6.43 -7.39 12.95
C VAL A 47 -6.43 -8.09 11.59
N THR A 48 -5.38 -8.85 11.25
CA THR A 48 -5.25 -9.55 9.97
C THR A 48 -6.16 -10.78 9.87
N THR A 49 -6.48 -11.38 11.02
CA THR A 49 -7.29 -12.60 11.12
C THR A 49 -8.67 -12.37 11.74
N HIS A 50 -8.84 -11.31 12.53
CA HIS A 50 -10.09 -11.00 13.22
C HIS A 50 -11.27 -10.82 12.23
N PRO A 51 -12.44 -11.46 12.48
CA PRO A 51 -13.57 -11.47 11.53
C PRO A 51 -14.07 -10.09 11.09
N ALA A 52 -14.00 -9.09 11.96
CA ALA A 52 -14.42 -7.72 11.66
C ALA A 52 -13.52 -7.00 10.64
N PHE A 53 -12.25 -7.39 10.50
CA PHE A 53 -11.26 -6.62 9.74
C PHE A 53 -10.62 -7.40 8.59
N ARG A 54 -10.49 -8.74 8.73
CA ARG A 54 -9.72 -9.59 7.81
C ARG A 54 -10.03 -9.38 6.32
N ASN A 55 -11.28 -9.12 5.96
CA ASN A 55 -11.67 -8.91 4.58
C ASN A 55 -11.31 -7.50 4.08
N ALA A 56 -11.43 -6.47 4.92
CA ALA A 56 -10.98 -5.12 4.60
C ALA A 56 -9.46 -5.08 4.43
N VAL A 57 -8.73 -5.76 5.32
CA VAL A 57 -7.27 -5.94 5.22
C VAL A 57 -6.89 -6.62 3.90
N ARG A 58 -7.55 -7.73 3.54
CA ARG A 58 -7.34 -8.40 2.25
C ARG A 58 -7.65 -7.51 1.04
N MET A 59 -8.65 -6.64 1.13
CA MET A 59 -8.95 -5.70 0.05
C MET A 59 -7.87 -4.64 -0.10
N THR A 60 -7.34 -4.08 0.99
CA THR A 60 -6.19 -3.17 0.94
C THR A 60 -4.94 -3.87 0.42
N ALA A 61 -4.70 -5.12 0.82
CA ALA A 61 -3.58 -5.92 0.32
C ALA A 61 -3.61 -6.06 -1.21
N ARG A 62 -4.80 -6.25 -1.81
CA ARG A 62 -4.95 -6.29 -3.27
C ARG A 62 -4.52 -4.99 -3.97
N LEU A 63 -4.71 -3.83 -3.33
CA LEU A 63 -4.26 -2.55 -3.88
C LEU A 63 -2.73 -2.49 -3.94
N TYR A 64 -2.06 -2.99 -2.90
CA TYR A 64 -0.60 -3.13 -2.89
C TYR A 64 -0.11 -4.14 -3.93
N ASP A 65 -0.75 -5.30 -4.05
CA ASP A 65 -0.41 -6.30 -5.07
C ASP A 65 -0.53 -5.74 -6.49
N ALA A 66 -1.52 -4.88 -6.75
CA ALA A 66 -1.71 -4.25 -8.06
C ALA A 66 -0.56 -3.31 -8.47
N LEU A 67 0.26 -2.82 -7.54
CA LEU A 67 1.47 -2.05 -7.86
C LEU A 67 2.56 -2.91 -8.51
N HIS A 68 2.45 -4.24 -8.38
CA HIS A 68 3.42 -5.22 -8.89
C HIS A 68 2.84 -6.05 -10.04
N ASP A 69 1.60 -5.78 -10.45
CA ASP A 69 0.93 -6.43 -11.56
C ASP A 69 1.39 -5.83 -12.90
N PRO A 70 2.07 -6.59 -13.78
CA PRO A 70 2.55 -6.09 -15.06
C PRO A 70 1.45 -5.46 -15.94
N ASP A 71 0.21 -5.94 -15.84
CA ASP A 71 -0.91 -5.43 -16.64
C ASP A 71 -1.43 -4.07 -16.15
N LYS A 72 -1.05 -3.66 -14.93
CA LYS A 72 -1.48 -2.39 -14.31
C LYS A 72 -0.33 -1.43 -14.04
N GLN A 73 0.91 -1.89 -14.15
CA GLN A 73 2.11 -1.12 -13.82
C GLN A 73 2.16 0.24 -14.51
N ASP A 74 1.80 0.31 -15.80
CA ASP A 74 1.77 1.56 -16.59
C ASP A 74 0.79 2.63 -16.05
N LYS A 75 -0.25 2.20 -15.33
CA LYS A 75 -1.26 3.10 -14.75
C LYS A 75 -1.02 3.38 -13.27
N LEU A 76 -0.47 2.41 -12.57
CA LEU A 76 -0.37 2.40 -11.11
C LEU A 76 1.03 2.71 -10.59
N THR A 77 2.03 2.87 -11.45
CA THR A 77 3.40 3.17 -10.99
C THR A 77 4.10 4.24 -11.84
N VAL A 78 4.97 4.99 -11.18
CA VAL A 78 5.93 5.94 -11.76
C VAL A 78 7.24 5.87 -10.98
N PRO A 79 8.36 6.34 -11.55
CA PRO A 79 9.59 6.54 -10.79
C PRO A 79 9.40 7.46 -9.58
N THR A 80 10.09 7.16 -8.50
CA THR A 80 10.15 8.05 -7.32
C THR A 80 10.94 9.33 -7.63
N ASP A 81 10.59 10.43 -6.96
CA ASP A 81 11.29 11.72 -7.04
C ASP A 81 12.45 11.86 -6.00
N THR A 82 12.74 10.79 -5.26
CA THR A 82 13.68 10.76 -4.13
C THR A 82 15.13 10.42 -4.51
N ARG A 83 15.42 10.32 -5.82
CA ARG A 83 16.71 9.83 -6.38
C ARG A 83 17.01 8.35 -6.11
N SER A 84 16.07 7.56 -5.60
CA SER A 84 16.18 6.10 -5.72
C SER A 84 15.77 5.67 -7.13
N ALA A 85 16.22 4.48 -7.54
CA ALA A 85 15.77 3.85 -8.78
C ALA A 85 14.39 3.17 -8.63
N GLY A 86 13.60 3.58 -7.62
CA GLY A 86 12.38 2.89 -7.22
C GLY A 86 11.14 3.35 -7.96
N LEU A 87 10.08 2.55 -7.82
CA LEU A 87 8.73 2.88 -8.29
C LEU A 87 7.81 3.21 -7.11
N THR A 88 6.79 4.02 -7.37
CA THR A 88 5.71 4.32 -6.42
C THR A 88 4.39 4.59 -7.15
N HIS A 89 3.28 4.60 -6.43
CA HIS A 89 1.99 5.02 -6.98
C HIS A 89 2.04 6.51 -7.41
N PRO A 90 1.51 6.91 -8.59
CA PRO A 90 1.60 8.29 -9.09
C PRO A 90 1.25 9.36 -8.06
N PHE A 91 0.15 9.15 -7.35
CA PHE A 91 -0.33 10.12 -6.36
C PHE A 91 0.51 10.22 -5.06
N PHE A 92 1.62 9.46 -4.94
CA PHE A 92 2.57 9.56 -3.82
C PHE A 92 3.79 10.44 -4.14
N ARG A 93 3.94 10.91 -5.38
CA ARG A 93 4.97 11.90 -5.75
C ARG A 93 4.33 13.28 -5.94
N THR A 94 5.14 14.33 -5.94
CA THR A 94 4.64 15.67 -6.23
C THR A 94 4.35 15.83 -7.74
N PRO A 95 3.14 16.23 -8.16
CA PRO A 95 2.87 16.55 -9.56
C PRO A 95 3.46 17.92 -9.92
N HIS A 96 4.16 18.01 -11.05
CA HIS A 96 4.78 19.23 -11.56
C HIS A 96 4.21 19.67 -12.92
N SER A 97 3.23 18.94 -13.46
CA SER A 97 2.59 19.22 -14.75
C SER A 97 1.12 18.78 -14.79
N VAL A 98 0.41 19.18 -15.84
CA VAL A 98 -0.97 18.72 -16.08
C VAL A 98 -0.99 17.23 -16.41
N GLU A 99 0.03 16.75 -17.11
CA GLU A 99 0.23 15.35 -17.46
C GLU A 99 0.40 14.50 -16.20
N ASP A 100 1.12 15.02 -15.19
CA ASP A 100 1.24 14.37 -13.88
C ASP A 100 -0.11 14.24 -13.19
N LEU A 101 -0.89 15.34 -13.14
CA LEU A 101 -2.23 15.32 -12.52
C LEU A 101 -3.20 14.35 -13.25
N LYS A 102 -3.06 14.17 -14.57
CA LYS A 102 -3.83 13.17 -15.33
C LYS A 102 -3.39 11.73 -15.00
N ALA A 103 -2.09 11.51 -14.79
CA ALA A 103 -1.57 10.23 -14.34
C ALA A 103 -2.10 9.90 -12.92
N ASP A 104 -2.07 10.88 -12.02
CA ASP A 104 -2.63 10.77 -10.67
C ASP A 104 -4.11 10.42 -10.70
N GLN A 105 -4.91 11.15 -11.49
CA GLN A 105 -6.33 10.85 -11.68
C GLN A 105 -6.57 9.42 -12.17
N THR A 106 -5.77 8.98 -13.15
CA THR A 106 -5.88 7.63 -13.72
C THR A 106 -5.58 6.56 -12.67
N ALA A 107 -4.53 6.75 -11.87
CA ALA A 107 -4.11 5.82 -10.84
C ALA A 107 -5.13 5.73 -9.69
N ILE A 108 -5.60 6.89 -9.19
CA ILE A 108 -6.66 6.97 -8.17
C ILE A 108 -7.92 6.24 -8.66
N ALA A 109 -8.33 6.49 -9.91
CA ALA A 109 -9.49 5.83 -10.49
C ALA A 109 -9.31 4.31 -10.63
N GLU A 110 -8.10 3.84 -10.95
CA GLU A 110 -7.79 2.42 -11.06
C GLU A 110 -7.93 1.70 -9.70
N TRP A 111 -7.36 2.25 -8.63
CA TRP A 111 -7.56 1.73 -7.28
C TRP A 111 -9.01 1.82 -6.80
N ALA A 112 -9.70 2.92 -7.12
CA ALA A 112 -11.12 3.07 -6.79
C ALA A 112 -11.97 1.96 -7.46
N ARG A 113 -11.69 1.60 -8.72
CA ARG A 113 -12.41 0.52 -9.43
C ARG A 113 -12.22 -0.84 -8.77
N MET A 114 -11.04 -1.14 -8.22
CA MET A 114 -10.77 -2.41 -7.53
C MET A 114 -11.63 -2.61 -6.27
N THR A 115 -12.06 -1.52 -5.65
CA THR A 115 -12.95 -1.52 -4.47
C THR A 115 -14.38 -1.11 -4.83
N TYR A 116 -14.67 -0.99 -6.13
CA TYR A 116 -15.94 -0.47 -6.67
C TYR A 116 -16.35 0.88 -6.08
N GLY A 117 -15.38 1.71 -5.67
CA GLY A 117 -15.59 3.03 -5.09
C GLY A 117 -16.02 3.05 -3.61
N PHE A 118 -16.07 1.89 -2.93
CA PHE A 118 -16.56 1.82 -1.55
C PHE A 118 -15.50 2.15 -0.49
N MET A 119 -14.21 1.99 -0.79
CA MET A 119 -13.13 2.27 0.16
C MET A 119 -12.59 3.70 0.00
N GLY A 120 -13.28 4.70 0.57
CA GLY A 120 -12.88 6.12 0.48
C GLY A 120 -11.67 6.53 1.33
N ARG A 121 -11.02 5.58 2.01
CA ARG A 121 -9.81 5.78 2.84
C ARG A 121 -8.73 4.75 2.49
N SER A 122 -8.62 4.42 1.21
CA SER A 122 -7.48 3.69 0.67
C SER A 122 -6.17 4.49 0.84
N PRO A 123 -5.00 3.84 0.74
CA PRO A 123 -3.71 4.47 1.06
C PRO A 123 -3.40 5.76 0.28
N ASP A 124 -3.90 5.88 -0.95
CA ASP A 124 -3.76 7.05 -1.83
C ASP A 124 -4.45 8.30 -1.26
N TYR A 125 -5.51 8.15 -0.46
CA TYR A 125 -6.21 9.30 0.13
C TYR A 125 -5.28 10.18 0.96
N LYS A 126 -4.39 9.58 1.76
CA LYS A 126 -3.42 10.33 2.59
C LYS A 126 -2.15 10.73 1.85
N ALA A 127 -1.92 10.19 0.66
CA ALA A 127 -0.79 10.57 -0.19
C ALA A 127 -0.89 12.03 -0.67
N SER A 128 -2.10 12.60 -0.68
CA SER A 128 -2.31 14.03 -1.00
C SER A 128 -1.75 15.01 0.03
N PHE A 129 -1.33 14.52 1.20
CA PHE A 129 -0.71 15.34 2.26
C PHE A 129 0.80 15.23 2.12
N LEU A 130 1.33 15.97 1.14
CA LEU A 130 2.76 16.15 0.89
C LEU A 130 3.36 17.19 1.84
#